data_AF-A0A545T4R7-F1
#
_entry.id   AF-A0A545T4R7-F1
#
_cell.length_a   1.000
_cell.length_b   1.000
_cell.length_c   1.000
_cell.angle_alpha   90.00
_cell.angle_beta   90.00
_cell.angle_gamma   90.00
#
_symmetry.space_group_name_H-M   'P 1'
#
loop_
_entity.id
_entity.type
_entity.pdbx_description
1 polymer ?
#
loop_
_entity_poly.entity_id
_entity_poly.type
_entity_poly.pdbx_seq_one_letter_code
_entity_poly.pdbx_strand_id
1 'polypeptide(L)'
;MSLSSAKHLLKPIYINNGAIAIGHRLKTKVLPDIKAQGVTHVVTLISEKEGALAVKKAVEAAGINWLWLPLENAKPPASENDQSFRRVFSQWQALLEGGAYFYIHCAAGIHRTGMITYALLRYLTFDAVESHQYLESLRDVTSEQVGFERLKWGDFFAPGFTGKYKPGKLNLSDLLTMNLIGKTFYSHSVGEGYQYRGEVKKVKSDGSLVLTKVETACNESCDFDFTNPYSISGVWEPYEDIEYASTRVDIEASDKGLEITYAYAGTVYIHL
;
A
#
# COMPACT_ATOMS: atom_id res chain seq x y z
N MET A 1 -20.15 -12.68 35.77
CA MET A 1 -19.29 -11.56 35.34
C MET A 1 -19.76 -11.14 33.95
N SER A 2 -20.36 -9.95 33.84
CA SER A 2 -20.95 -9.44 32.60
C SER A 2 -19.84 -9.06 31.62
N LEU A 3 -19.84 -9.69 30.43
CA LEU A 3 -19.08 -9.24 29.27
C LEU A 3 -19.64 -7.86 28.88
N SER A 4 -18.97 -6.80 29.35
CA SER A 4 -19.14 -5.45 28.83
C SER A 4 -18.98 -5.51 27.31
N SER A 5 -20.01 -5.12 26.55
CA SER A 5 -19.92 -4.99 25.11
C SER A 5 -18.83 -3.97 24.79
N ALA A 6 -17.65 -4.42 24.39
CA ALA A 6 -16.53 -3.54 24.10
C ALA A 6 -16.93 -2.60 22.95
N LYS A 7 -17.20 -1.32 23.27
CA LYS A 7 -17.60 -0.29 22.30
C LYS A 7 -16.52 0.02 21.25
N HIS A 8 -15.30 -0.52 21.41
CA HIS A 8 -14.15 -0.27 20.56
C HIS A 8 -13.39 -1.58 20.30
N LEU A 9 -14.02 -2.50 19.58
CA LEU A 9 -13.38 -3.77 19.20
C LEU A 9 -12.26 -3.49 18.18
N LEU A 10 -11.04 -3.86 18.53
CA LEU A 10 -9.90 -3.81 17.62
C LEU A 10 -9.94 -4.99 16.64
N LYS A 11 -9.47 -4.76 15.41
CA LYS A 11 -9.22 -5.81 14.42
C LYS A 11 -7.71 -6.02 14.32
N PRO A 12 -7.10 -6.94 15.10
CA PRO A 12 -5.70 -7.23 14.95
C PRO A 12 -5.42 -8.12 13.74
N ILE A 13 -4.19 -8.00 13.25
CA ILE A 13 -3.50 -9.09 12.55
C ILE A 13 -2.48 -9.69 13.52
N TYR A 14 -2.29 -11.00 13.44
CA TYR A 14 -1.30 -11.72 14.25
C TYR A 14 -0.04 -11.94 13.44
N ILE A 15 1.11 -11.58 14.01
CA ILE A 15 2.41 -11.69 13.36
C ILE A 15 3.40 -12.28 14.35
N ASN A 16 4.01 -13.42 13.99
CA ASN A 16 4.82 -14.22 14.90
C ASN A 16 4.03 -14.56 16.18
N ASN A 17 4.57 -14.21 17.35
CA ASN A 17 3.88 -14.37 18.63
C ASN A 17 3.08 -13.12 19.04
N GLY A 18 3.16 -12.04 18.26
CA GLY A 18 2.59 -10.74 18.56
C GLY A 18 1.37 -10.40 17.71
N ALA A 19 0.89 -9.17 17.86
CA ALA A 19 -0.22 -8.65 17.09
C ALA A 19 -0.08 -7.16 16.78
N ILE A 20 -0.71 -6.73 15.69
CA ILE A 20 -0.78 -5.31 15.30
C ILE A 20 -2.25 -4.96 15.10
N ALA A 21 -2.66 -3.83 15.67
CA ALA A 21 -3.88 -3.11 15.35
C ALA A 21 -3.53 -1.66 15.01
N ILE A 22 -4.38 -1.00 14.22
CA ILE A 22 -4.15 0.38 13.81
C ILE A 22 -5.39 1.24 13.98
N GLY A 23 -5.20 2.56 14.07
CA GLY A 23 -6.32 3.47 14.06
C GLY A 23 -5.95 4.94 14.25
N HIS A 24 -6.98 5.71 14.58
CA HIS A 24 -6.84 7.13 14.90
C HIS A 24 -6.34 7.33 16.32
N ARG A 25 -6.05 8.58 16.68
CA ARG A 25 -5.62 8.95 18.03
C ARG A 25 -6.63 8.49 19.08
N LEU A 26 -6.14 7.72 20.05
CA LEU A 26 -6.96 7.24 21.16
C LEU A 26 -7.39 8.39 22.08
N LYS A 27 -8.64 8.33 22.51
CA LYS A 27 -9.15 9.15 23.63
C LYS A 27 -8.82 8.43 24.93
N THR A 28 -8.45 9.16 25.97
CA THR A 28 -8.06 8.60 27.29
C THR A 28 -9.06 7.59 27.84
N LYS A 29 -10.37 7.83 27.63
CA LYS A 29 -11.45 6.92 28.07
C LYS A 29 -11.44 5.53 27.44
N VAL A 30 -10.75 5.34 26.31
CA VAL A 30 -10.70 4.07 25.56
C VAL A 30 -9.49 3.23 25.96
N LEU A 31 -8.50 3.80 26.67
CA LEU A 31 -7.29 3.10 27.08
C LEU A 31 -7.54 1.85 27.95
N PRO A 32 -8.48 1.87 28.93
CA PRO A 32 -8.81 0.67 29.67
C PRO A 32 -9.37 -0.45 28.79
N ASP A 33 -10.23 -0.11 27.81
CA ASP A 33 -10.87 -1.08 26.92
C ASP A 33 -9.84 -1.75 25.99
N ILE A 34 -8.87 -1.01 25.45
CA ILE A 34 -7.85 -1.61 24.58
C ILE A 34 -6.83 -2.42 25.39
N LYS A 35 -6.54 -2.02 26.64
CA LYS A 35 -5.70 -2.82 27.54
C LYS A 35 -6.37 -4.15 27.87
N ALA A 36 -7.68 -4.14 28.13
CA ALA A 36 -8.46 -5.35 28.36
C ALA A 36 -8.50 -6.28 27.13
N GLN A 37 -8.34 -5.73 25.93
CA GLN A 37 -8.17 -6.49 24.67
C GLN A 37 -6.74 -7.02 24.45
N GLY A 38 -5.82 -6.77 25.39
CA GLY A 38 -4.45 -7.29 25.36
C GLY A 38 -3.42 -6.36 24.74
N VAL A 39 -3.77 -5.13 24.35
CA VAL A 39 -2.77 -4.17 23.82
C VAL A 39 -1.71 -3.90 24.88
N THR A 40 -0.46 -4.20 24.55
CA THR A 40 0.69 -4.01 25.45
C THR A 40 1.49 -2.76 25.13
N HIS A 41 1.47 -2.29 23.87
CA HIS A 41 2.18 -1.08 23.46
C HIS A 41 1.29 -0.18 22.60
N VAL A 42 1.38 1.14 22.82
CA VAL A 42 0.84 2.15 21.91
C VAL A 42 1.98 2.84 21.18
N VAL A 43 1.94 2.78 19.86
CA VAL A 43 2.90 3.44 18.98
C VAL A 43 2.29 4.75 18.50
N THR A 44 2.89 5.87 18.91
CA THR A 44 2.47 7.21 18.51
C THR A 44 3.34 7.74 17.37
N LEU A 45 2.71 8.17 16.29
CA LEU A 45 3.39 8.71 15.10
C LEU A 45 3.28 10.23 14.94
N ILE A 46 2.47 10.89 15.77
CA ILE A 46 2.34 12.35 15.73
C ILE A 46 3.54 13.03 16.40
N SER A 47 3.85 14.23 15.93
CA SER A 47 4.88 15.08 16.52
C SER A 47 4.50 15.56 17.93
N GLU A 48 5.48 16.14 18.63
CA GLU A 48 5.23 16.77 19.93
C GLU A 48 4.23 17.92 19.82
N LYS A 49 4.31 18.73 18.75
CA LYS A 49 3.41 19.86 18.46
C LYS A 49 1.95 19.43 18.30
N GLU A 50 1.72 18.20 17.85
CA GLU A 50 0.40 17.59 17.73
C GLU A 50 -0.09 16.94 19.05
N GLY A 51 0.69 17.06 20.12
CA GLY A 51 0.33 16.63 21.48
C GLY A 51 0.71 15.19 21.80
N ALA A 52 1.81 14.66 21.23
CA ALA A 52 2.30 13.31 21.54
C ALA A 52 2.56 13.10 23.04
N LEU A 53 3.08 14.10 23.76
CA LEU A 53 3.37 13.98 25.20
C LEU A 53 2.12 13.81 26.07
N ALA A 54 0.99 14.39 25.65
CA ALA A 54 -0.28 14.15 26.32
C ALA A 54 -0.77 12.70 26.11
N VAL A 55 -0.49 12.12 24.93
CA VAL A 55 -0.76 10.70 24.66
C VAL A 55 0.13 9.82 25.53
N LYS A 56 1.44 10.10 25.59
CA LYS A 56 2.39 9.41 26.48
C LYS A 56 1.83 9.31 27.90
N LYS A 57 1.53 10.46 28.51
CA LYS A 57 1.06 10.53 29.90
C LYS A 57 -0.21 9.69 30.12
N ALA A 58 -1.15 9.73 29.17
CA ALA A 58 -2.38 8.96 29.26
C ALA A 58 -2.15 7.45 29.12
N VAL A 59 -1.32 7.03 28.16
CA VAL A 59 -0.96 5.63 27.88
C VAL A 59 -0.21 5.01 29.06
N GLU A 60 0.79 5.71 29.58
CA GLU A 60 1.58 5.26 30.74
C GLU A 60 0.72 5.20 32.01
N ALA A 61 -0.18 6.17 32.22
CA ALA A 61 -1.13 6.13 33.34
C ALA A 61 -2.11 4.95 33.26
N ALA A 62 -2.40 4.44 32.06
CA ALA A 62 -3.16 3.22 31.87
C ALA A 62 -2.31 1.94 32.05
N GLY A 63 -1.00 2.07 32.28
CA GLY A 63 -0.06 0.96 32.40
C GLY A 63 0.12 0.19 31.08
N ILE A 64 0.16 0.92 29.97
CA ILE A 64 0.51 0.41 28.63
C ILE A 64 1.86 1.02 28.27
N ASN A 65 2.73 0.27 27.59
CA ASN A 65 4.03 0.79 27.16
C ASN A 65 3.85 1.79 26.02
N TRP A 66 4.63 2.88 26.04
CA TRP A 66 4.57 3.89 24.98
C TRP A 66 5.82 3.84 24.11
N LEU A 67 5.60 3.73 22.79
CA LEU A 67 6.64 3.82 21.77
C LEU A 67 6.38 5.06 20.91
N TRP A 68 7.43 5.82 20.60
CA TRP A 68 7.30 7.07 19.86
C TRP A 68 8.21 7.08 18.65
N LEU A 69 7.61 7.29 17.48
CA LEU A 69 8.29 7.52 16.22
C LEU A 69 7.74 8.83 15.62
N PRO A 70 8.29 9.99 16.01
CA PRO A 70 7.72 11.28 15.62
C PRO A 70 7.84 11.52 14.11
N LEU A 71 6.72 11.84 13.46
CA LEU A 71 6.68 12.28 12.07
C LEU A 71 6.03 13.66 11.99
N GLU A 72 6.79 14.64 11.48
CA GLU A 72 6.34 16.04 11.34
C GLU A 72 5.11 16.18 10.44
N ASN A 73 5.01 15.34 9.40
CA ASN A 73 3.90 15.35 8.48
C ASN A 73 3.70 13.95 7.86
N ALA A 74 2.77 13.86 6.91
CA ALA A 74 2.46 12.64 6.21
C ALA A 74 3.36 12.40 4.97
N LYS A 75 4.35 13.23 4.67
CA LYS A 75 5.24 12.96 3.53
C LYS A 75 6.25 11.88 3.91
N PRO A 76 6.60 10.99 2.97
CA PRO A 76 7.74 10.09 3.16
C PRO A 76 9.00 10.87 3.56
N PRO A 77 9.78 10.39 4.54
CA PRO A 77 11.10 10.92 4.82
C PRO A 77 12.00 10.91 3.57
N ALA A 78 12.83 11.94 3.40
CA ALA A 78 13.63 12.16 2.19
C ALA A 78 14.75 11.13 1.97
N SER A 79 15.07 10.30 2.97
CA SER A 79 16.11 9.28 2.89
C SER A 79 15.48 7.88 2.73
N GLU A 80 15.61 7.33 1.53
CA GLU A 80 15.19 5.97 1.14
C GLU A 80 15.97 4.85 1.87
N ASN A 81 16.90 5.19 2.75
CA ASN A 81 17.73 4.27 3.54
C ASN A 81 18.08 4.84 4.92
N ASP A 82 17.11 5.44 5.60
CA ASP A 82 17.35 5.92 6.95
C ASP A 82 17.56 4.74 7.92
N GLN A 83 18.82 4.53 8.31
CA GLN A 83 19.22 3.51 9.28
C GLN A 83 18.46 3.65 10.61
N SER A 84 17.97 4.86 10.94
CA SER A 84 17.18 5.06 12.16
C SER A 84 15.87 4.28 12.13
N PHE A 85 15.14 4.27 11.02
CA PHE A 85 13.90 3.50 10.87
C PHE A 85 14.17 2.00 10.91
N ARG A 86 15.24 1.51 10.27
CA ARG A 86 15.63 0.09 10.36
C ARG A 86 15.93 -0.34 11.79
N ARG A 87 16.58 0.51 12.58
CA ARG A 87 16.84 0.25 14.01
C ARG A 87 15.53 0.19 14.81
N VAL A 88 14.60 1.12 14.56
CA VAL A 88 13.28 1.11 15.20
C VAL A 88 12.49 -0.15 14.82
N PHE A 89 12.46 -0.52 13.55
CA PHE A 89 11.76 -1.73 13.09
C PHE A 89 12.40 -3.01 13.62
N SER A 90 13.72 -3.07 13.75
CA SER A 90 14.41 -4.19 14.42
C SER A 90 13.99 -4.33 15.89
N GLN A 91 13.90 -3.22 16.63
CA GLN A 91 13.42 -3.23 18.02
C GLN A 91 11.95 -3.68 18.10
N TRP A 92 11.11 -3.20 17.18
CA TRP A 92 9.70 -3.55 17.10
C TRP A 92 9.48 -5.01 16.73
N GLN A 93 10.29 -5.55 15.82
CA GLN A 93 10.30 -6.97 15.49
C GLN A 93 10.58 -7.81 16.74
N ALA A 94 11.63 -7.50 17.50
CA ALA A 94 11.97 -8.25 18.72
C ALA A 94 10.84 -8.19 19.76
N LEU A 95 10.14 -7.06 19.88
CA LEU A 95 8.97 -6.94 20.75
C LEU A 95 7.80 -7.81 20.27
N LEU A 96 7.50 -7.82 18.96
CA LEU A 96 6.45 -8.66 18.37
C LEU A 96 6.77 -10.15 18.55
N GLU A 97 8.03 -10.56 18.35
CA GLU A 97 8.51 -11.92 18.61
C GLU A 97 8.37 -12.31 20.09
N GLY A 98 8.51 -11.34 21.00
CA GLY A 98 8.25 -11.47 22.43
C GLY A 98 6.77 -11.40 22.83
N GLY A 99 5.83 -11.35 21.88
CA GLY A 99 4.40 -11.36 22.14
C GLY A 99 3.77 -9.97 22.36
N ALA A 100 4.43 -8.90 21.92
CA ALA A 100 3.83 -7.58 22.00
C ALA A 100 2.58 -7.46 21.12
N TYR A 101 1.58 -6.73 21.62
CA TYR A 101 0.41 -6.31 20.86
C TYR A 101 0.45 -4.79 20.72
N PHE A 102 0.73 -4.35 19.49
CA PHE A 102 0.83 -2.94 19.13
C PHE A 102 -0.51 -2.34 18.72
N TYR A 103 -0.80 -1.14 19.21
CA TYR A 103 -1.76 -0.23 18.60
C TYR A 103 -1.02 0.96 17.98
N ILE A 104 -0.99 1.03 16.65
CA ILE A 104 -0.26 2.07 15.89
C ILE A 104 -1.21 3.18 15.46
N HIS A 105 -0.87 4.43 15.77
CA HIS A 105 -1.74 5.56 15.43
C HIS A 105 -1.01 6.85 15.05
N CYS A 106 -1.72 7.67 14.26
CA CYS A 106 -1.41 9.07 14.07
C CYS A 106 -2.60 9.93 14.53
N ALA A 107 -2.90 11.05 13.86
CA ALA A 107 -4.10 11.83 14.11
C ALA A 107 -5.36 11.12 13.60
N ALA A 108 -5.49 10.95 12.28
CA ALA A 108 -6.65 10.33 11.61
C ALA A 108 -6.55 8.81 11.41
N GLY A 109 -5.36 8.23 11.62
CA GLY A 109 -5.12 6.80 11.43
C GLY A 109 -4.95 6.36 9.97
N ILE A 110 -4.74 7.31 9.04
CA ILE A 110 -4.70 7.06 7.60
C ILE A 110 -3.25 7.09 7.10
N HIS A 111 -2.73 8.27 6.75
CA HIS A 111 -1.48 8.40 6.00
C HIS A 111 -0.23 7.88 6.74
N ARG A 112 0.12 8.48 7.90
CA ARG A 112 1.31 8.09 8.68
C ARG A 112 1.18 6.65 9.21
N THR A 113 -0.01 6.30 9.68
CA THR A 113 -0.32 4.96 10.18
C THR A 113 -0.13 3.92 9.09
N GLY A 114 -0.76 4.07 7.92
CA GLY A 114 -0.59 3.15 6.80
C GLY A 114 0.86 3.06 6.34
N MET A 115 1.56 4.19 6.21
CA MET A 115 2.96 4.24 5.80
C MET A 115 3.88 3.44 6.71
N ILE A 116 3.79 3.67 8.02
CA ILE A 116 4.67 3.01 8.99
C ILE A 116 4.28 1.54 9.19
N THR A 117 2.98 1.23 9.22
CA THR A 117 2.53 -0.16 9.32
C THR A 117 2.94 -0.97 8.10
N TYR A 118 2.76 -0.43 6.88
CA TYR A 118 3.23 -1.09 5.66
C TYR A 118 4.75 -1.27 5.68
N ALA A 119 5.54 -0.22 5.95
CA ALA A 119 6.99 -0.31 6.00
C ALA A 119 7.49 -1.34 7.04
N LEU A 120 6.82 -1.44 8.19
CA LEU A 120 7.09 -2.49 9.18
C LEU A 120 6.79 -3.88 8.63
N LEU A 121 5.65 -4.09 7.95
CA LEU A 121 5.32 -5.38 7.33
C LEU A 121 6.35 -5.79 6.28
N ARG A 122 6.79 -4.85 5.44
CA ARG A 122 7.87 -5.07 4.47
C ARG A 122 9.19 -5.43 5.15
N TYR A 123 9.52 -4.74 6.24
CA TYR A 123 10.70 -5.07 7.07
C TYR A 123 10.62 -6.49 7.64
N LEU A 124 9.42 -6.92 8.06
CA LEU A 124 9.11 -8.26 8.56
C LEU A 124 8.98 -9.31 7.44
N THR A 125 9.50 -9.01 6.25
CA THR A 125 9.63 -9.91 5.09
C THR A 125 8.33 -10.30 4.40
N PHE A 126 7.19 -9.69 4.75
CA PHE A 126 5.96 -9.85 3.97
C PHE A 126 6.12 -9.20 2.60
N ASP A 127 5.56 -9.82 1.57
CA ASP A 127 5.55 -9.20 0.26
C ASP A 127 4.63 -7.95 0.24
N ALA A 128 4.65 -7.15 -0.83
CA ALA A 128 3.86 -5.92 -0.87
C ALA A 128 2.36 -6.18 -0.91
N VAL A 129 1.95 -7.27 -1.56
CA VAL A 129 0.55 -7.68 -1.69
C VAL A 129 0.03 -8.05 -0.32
N GLU A 130 0.74 -8.95 0.35
CA GLU A 130 0.45 -9.37 1.71
C GLU A 130 0.42 -8.15 2.65
N SER A 131 1.41 -7.27 2.55
CA SER A 131 1.50 -6.07 3.38
C SER A 131 0.31 -5.13 3.16
N HIS A 132 -0.14 -4.97 1.91
CA HIS A 132 -1.30 -4.15 1.58
C HIS A 132 -2.63 -4.80 2.00
N GLN A 133 -2.77 -6.12 1.80
CA GLN A 133 -3.92 -6.90 2.26
C GLN A 133 -4.04 -6.85 3.79
N TYR A 134 -2.91 -6.89 4.50
CA TYR A 134 -2.89 -6.68 5.94
C TYR A 134 -3.38 -5.28 6.33
N LEU A 135 -2.93 -4.22 5.65
CA LEU A 135 -3.48 -2.87 5.87
C LEU A 135 -5.00 -2.82 5.66
N GLU A 136 -5.51 -3.48 4.62
CA GLU A 136 -6.94 -3.56 4.34
C GLU A 136 -7.68 -4.26 5.48
N SER A 137 -7.23 -5.46 5.89
CA SER A 137 -7.84 -6.20 7.00
C SER A 137 -7.83 -5.45 8.34
N LEU A 138 -6.79 -4.65 8.55
CA LEU A 138 -6.63 -3.78 9.71
C LEU A 138 -7.62 -2.62 9.66
N ARG A 139 -7.72 -1.93 8.50
CA ARG A 139 -8.61 -0.78 8.28
C ARG A 139 -8.66 -0.37 6.79
N ASP A 140 -9.78 -0.66 6.12
CA ASP A 140 -10.05 -0.35 4.70
C ASP A 140 -9.66 1.08 4.30
N VAL A 141 -10.19 2.10 4.98
CA VAL A 141 -9.88 3.51 4.65
C VAL A 141 -8.40 3.86 4.80
N THR A 142 -7.65 3.12 5.62
CA THR A 142 -6.21 3.29 5.72
C THR A 142 -5.50 2.71 4.49
N SER A 143 -5.86 1.50 4.04
CA SER A 143 -5.27 0.93 2.82
C SER A 143 -5.63 1.75 1.58
N GLU A 144 -6.88 2.19 1.47
CA GLU A 144 -7.35 2.97 0.32
C GLU A 144 -6.67 4.34 0.18
N GLN A 145 -6.37 5.00 1.30
CA GLN A 145 -5.92 6.39 1.32
C GLN A 145 -4.48 6.57 1.81
N VAL A 146 -3.73 5.50 2.07
CA VAL A 146 -2.32 5.60 2.48
C VAL A 146 -1.48 6.36 1.44
N GLY A 147 -1.83 6.28 0.16
CA GLY A 147 -1.14 6.98 -0.91
C GLY A 147 0.12 6.23 -1.36
N PHE A 148 0.29 6.18 -2.68
CA PHE A 148 1.31 5.36 -3.32
C PHE A 148 2.74 5.73 -2.89
N GLU A 149 3.06 7.02 -2.79
CA GLU A 149 4.39 7.51 -2.45
C GLU A 149 4.88 6.98 -1.09
N ARG A 150 3.94 6.67 -0.18
CA ARG A 150 4.21 6.10 1.14
C ARG A 150 4.45 4.61 1.10
N LEU A 151 3.71 3.88 0.25
CA LEU A 151 3.93 2.46 0.02
C LEU A 151 5.30 2.23 -0.61
N LYS A 152 5.64 3.00 -1.65
CA LYS A 152 6.96 2.97 -2.28
C LYS A 152 8.08 3.21 -1.28
N TRP A 153 7.91 4.18 -0.39
CA TRP A 153 8.89 4.42 0.68
C TRP A 153 9.03 3.22 1.61
N GLY A 154 7.93 2.53 1.92
CA GLY A 154 7.95 1.32 2.72
C GLY A 154 8.63 0.12 2.06
N ASP A 155 8.61 0.01 0.73
CA ASP A 155 9.26 -1.08 -0.01
C ASP A 155 10.80 -1.09 0.16
N PHE A 156 11.42 0.07 0.43
CA PHE A 156 12.85 0.12 0.76
C PHE A 156 13.24 -0.69 2.00
N PHE A 157 12.27 -1.00 2.87
CA PHE A 157 12.52 -1.81 4.06
C PHE A 157 12.49 -3.32 3.80
N ALA A 158 11.99 -3.76 2.64
CA ALA A 158 11.99 -5.18 2.27
C ALA A 158 13.43 -5.72 2.11
N PRO A 159 13.76 -6.91 2.65
CA PRO A 159 15.06 -7.51 2.47
C PRO A 159 15.39 -7.71 0.98
N GLY A 160 16.57 -7.23 0.55
CA GLY A 160 17.04 -7.42 -0.83
C GLY A 160 16.39 -6.54 -1.89
N PHE A 161 15.49 -5.61 -1.53
CA PHE A 161 14.91 -4.67 -2.47
C PHE A 161 15.95 -3.64 -2.95
N THR A 162 16.21 -3.60 -4.26
CA THR A 162 17.23 -2.72 -4.89
C THR A 162 16.63 -1.51 -5.62
N GLY A 163 15.32 -1.34 -5.60
CA GLY A 163 14.63 -0.23 -6.27
C GLY A 163 14.60 -0.32 -7.80
N LYS A 164 14.99 -1.45 -8.40
CA LYS A 164 14.94 -1.71 -9.84
C LYS A 164 14.22 -3.02 -10.14
N TYR A 165 13.24 -2.98 -11.04
CA TYR A 165 12.63 -4.19 -11.59
C TYR A 165 13.60 -4.85 -12.56
N LYS A 166 13.83 -6.15 -12.40
CA LYS A 166 14.65 -6.93 -13.34
C LYS A 166 13.82 -7.20 -14.59
N PRO A 167 14.37 -7.07 -15.81
CA PRO A 167 13.70 -7.52 -17.02
C PRO A 167 13.36 -9.02 -16.92
N GLY A 168 12.23 -9.41 -17.49
CA GLY A 168 11.74 -10.78 -17.54
C GLY A 168 10.32 -10.96 -16.98
N LYS A 169 9.92 -12.23 -16.87
CA LYS A 169 8.59 -12.59 -16.35
C LYS A 169 8.46 -12.18 -14.89
N LEU A 170 7.39 -11.44 -14.61
CA LEU A 170 7.03 -10.98 -13.29
C LEU A 170 5.83 -11.77 -12.78
N ASN A 171 5.73 -11.86 -11.45
CA ASN A 171 4.54 -12.39 -10.82
C ASN A 171 3.61 -11.23 -10.41
N LEU A 172 2.42 -11.58 -9.92
CA LEU A 172 1.45 -10.59 -9.47
C LEU A 172 1.97 -9.72 -8.31
N SER A 173 2.80 -10.27 -7.42
CA SER A 173 3.33 -9.47 -6.32
C SER A 173 4.33 -8.43 -6.78
N ASP A 174 5.14 -8.71 -7.81
CA ASP A 174 5.97 -7.72 -8.47
C ASP A 174 5.12 -6.57 -9.05
N LEU A 175 4.04 -6.89 -9.78
CA LEU A 175 3.14 -5.87 -10.35
C LEU A 175 2.55 -4.95 -9.28
N LEU A 176 2.13 -5.51 -8.15
CA LEU A 176 1.49 -4.76 -7.07
C LEU A 176 2.46 -3.89 -6.26
N THR A 177 3.77 -4.16 -6.35
CA THR A 177 4.82 -3.27 -5.82
C THR A 177 5.10 -2.08 -6.73
N MET A 178 4.68 -2.13 -8.00
CA MET A 178 5.04 -1.11 -8.99
C MET A 178 4.29 0.20 -8.82
N ASN A 179 5.02 1.31 -9.05
CA ASN A 179 4.40 2.62 -9.21
C ASN A 179 3.75 2.76 -10.56
N LEU A 180 2.55 2.19 -10.71
CA LEU A 180 1.81 2.32 -11.95
C LEU A 180 0.82 3.48 -11.90
N ILE A 181 0.36 3.93 -10.72
CA ILE A 181 -0.67 4.98 -10.63
C ILE A 181 -0.17 6.29 -11.27
N GLY A 182 -0.98 6.82 -12.19
CA GLY A 182 -0.68 8.00 -13.00
C GLY A 182 0.28 7.75 -14.16
N LYS A 183 0.81 6.54 -14.33
CA LYS A 183 1.63 6.18 -15.49
C LYS A 183 0.76 6.09 -16.72
N THR A 184 1.32 6.54 -17.84
CA THR A 184 0.70 6.38 -19.15
C THR A 184 0.68 4.91 -19.53
N PHE A 185 -0.51 4.43 -19.89
CA PHE A 185 -0.66 3.13 -20.50
C PHE A 185 -1.02 3.27 -21.98
N TYR A 186 -0.74 2.21 -22.72
CA TYR A 186 -1.30 1.93 -24.04
C TYR A 186 -1.90 0.53 -23.95
N SER A 187 -3.06 0.28 -24.54
CA SER A 187 -3.64 -1.06 -24.52
C SER A 187 -4.39 -1.37 -25.80
N HIS A 188 -4.64 -2.66 -26.00
CA HIS A 188 -5.56 -3.11 -27.03
C HIS A 188 -6.51 -4.18 -26.50
N SER A 189 -7.74 -4.17 -27.00
CA SER A 189 -8.74 -5.19 -26.66
C SER A 189 -8.63 -6.40 -27.57
N VAL A 190 -8.91 -7.59 -27.03
CA VAL A 190 -9.15 -8.79 -27.84
C VAL A 190 -10.54 -8.69 -28.48
N GLY A 191 -10.62 -8.71 -29.81
CA GLY A 191 -11.87 -8.87 -30.55
C GLY A 191 -12.22 -7.72 -31.50
N GLU A 192 -12.14 -6.47 -31.04
CA GLU A 192 -12.61 -5.31 -31.84
C GLU A 192 -11.48 -4.42 -32.37
N GLY A 193 -10.22 -4.73 -32.03
CA GLY A 193 -9.05 -4.00 -32.55
C GLY A 193 -8.89 -2.58 -32.01
N TYR A 194 -9.69 -2.18 -31.01
CA TYR A 194 -9.55 -0.87 -30.38
C TYR A 194 -8.23 -0.73 -29.65
N GLN A 195 -7.66 0.46 -29.80
CA GLN A 195 -6.46 0.90 -29.10
C GLN A 195 -6.86 1.98 -28.11
N TYR A 196 -6.29 1.90 -26.92
CA TYR A 196 -6.55 2.83 -25.85
C TYR A 196 -5.25 3.39 -25.31
N ARG A 197 -5.31 4.61 -24.78
CA ARG A 197 -4.28 5.17 -23.93
C ARG A 197 -4.92 5.92 -22.77
N GLY A 198 -4.14 6.23 -21.74
CA GLY A 198 -4.63 7.02 -20.61
C GLY A 198 -3.70 6.87 -19.42
N GLU A 199 -4.25 6.97 -18.21
CA GLU A 199 -3.51 6.84 -16.97
C GLU A 199 -4.02 5.66 -16.13
N VAL A 200 -3.11 4.95 -15.47
CA VAL A 200 -3.51 3.94 -14.48
C VAL A 200 -4.05 4.66 -13.24
N LYS A 201 -5.29 4.34 -12.85
CA LYS A 201 -5.94 4.89 -11.65
C LYS A 201 -5.70 4.02 -10.42
N LYS A 202 -5.75 2.70 -10.59
CA LYS A 202 -5.64 1.72 -9.50
C LYS A 202 -5.14 0.39 -10.03
N VAL A 203 -4.30 -0.28 -9.24
CA VAL A 203 -4.00 -1.71 -9.38
C VAL A 203 -4.72 -2.44 -8.25
N LYS A 204 -5.57 -3.41 -8.57
CA LYS A 204 -6.32 -4.21 -7.59
C LYS A 204 -5.51 -5.43 -7.16
N SER A 205 -5.82 -5.99 -6.00
CA SER A 205 -5.08 -7.12 -5.41
C SER A 205 -5.11 -8.42 -6.23
N ASP A 206 -6.04 -8.55 -7.17
CA ASP A 206 -6.15 -9.64 -8.14
C ASP A 206 -5.35 -9.39 -9.43
N GLY A 207 -4.67 -8.25 -9.54
CA GLY A 207 -3.94 -7.83 -10.74
C GLY A 207 -4.79 -7.04 -11.74
N SER A 208 -6.06 -6.81 -11.45
CA SER A 208 -6.92 -6.00 -12.31
C SER A 208 -6.46 -4.53 -12.30
N LEU A 209 -6.47 -3.91 -13.47
CA LEU A 209 -6.11 -2.50 -13.64
C LEU A 209 -7.35 -1.67 -13.89
N VAL A 210 -7.52 -0.61 -13.10
CA VAL A 210 -8.51 0.45 -13.38
C VAL A 210 -7.76 1.58 -14.07
N LEU A 211 -8.25 1.96 -15.24
CA LEU A 211 -7.67 2.93 -16.15
C LEU A 211 -8.59 4.16 -16.21
N THR A 212 -8.01 5.35 -16.34
CA THR A 212 -8.75 6.61 -16.37
C THR A 212 -8.18 7.60 -17.37
N LYS A 213 -8.95 8.65 -17.66
CA LYS A 213 -8.66 9.58 -18.77
C LYS A 213 -8.37 8.80 -20.05
N VAL A 214 -9.17 7.75 -20.26
CA VAL A 214 -8.95 6.86 -21.39
C VAL A 214 -9.29 7.62 -22.64
N GLU A 215 -8.48 7.46 -23.67
CA GLU A 215 -8.73 7.94 -25.01
C GLU A 215 -8.62 6.76 -25.97
N THR A 216 -9.39 6.77 -27.05
CA THR A 216 -9.30 5.77 -28.11
C THR A 216 -8.99 6.42 -29.46
N ALA A 217 -8.29 5.68 -30.33
CA ALA A 217 -7.92 6.15 -31.65
C ALA A 217 -9.10 6.02 -32.62
N CYS A 218 -9.41 7.07 -33.38
CA CYS A 218 -10.42 6.97 -34.45
C CYS A 218 -9.95 5.97 -35.52
N ASN A 219 -10.86 5.09 -35.94
CA ASN A 219 -10.67 3.85 -36.73
C ASN A 219 -9.73 3.87 -37.96
N GLU A 220 -9.33 5.02 -38.50
CA GLU A 220 -8.47 5.11 -39.69
C GLU A 220 -6.97 5.22 -39.37
N SER A 221 -6.58 5.45 -38.10
CA SER A 221 -5.17 5.59 -37.68
C SER A 221 -4.65 4.49 -36.76
N CYS A 222 -5.39 3.39 -36.60
CA CYS A 222 -5.00 2.30 -35.71
C CYS A 222 -3.83 1.49 -36.31
N ASP A 223 -2.77 1.28 -35.52
CA ASP A 223 -1.68 0.36 -35.86
C ASP A 223 -2.11 -1.09 -35.58
N PHE A 224 -2.87 -1.69 -36.50
CA PHE A 224 -3.37 -3.07 -36.35
C PHE A 224 -2.25 -4.11 -36.23
N ASP A 225 -1.04 -3.78 -36.68
CA ASP A 225 0.14 -4.63 -36.60
C ASP A 225 0.90 -4.44 -35.28
N PHE A 226 0.48 -3.48 -34.44
CA PHE A 226 1.05 -3.16 -33.13
C PHE A 226 2.58 -3.05 -33.15
N THR A 227 3.10 -2.44 -34.21
CA THR A 227 4.55 -2.28 -34.43
C THR A 227 5.22 -1.46 -33.33
N ASN A 228 4.46 -0.63 -32.61
CA ASN A 228 4.94 0.18 -31.50
C ASN A 228 3.98 0.19 -30.29
N PRO A 229 4.04 -0.83 -29.40
CA PRO A 229 3.10 -0.99 -28.28
C PRO A 229 3.19 0.12 -27.21
N TYR A 230 4.18 1.00 -27.32
CA TYR A 230 4.49 2.07 -26.38
C TYR A 230 4.24 3.47 -26.97
N SER A 231 3.78 3.56 -28.21
CA SER A 231 3.49 4.84 -28.87
C SER A 231 2.64 4.60 -30.10
N ILE A 232 1.40 5.07 -30.05
CA ILE A 232 0.48 5.03 -31.17
C ILE A 232 0.19 6.47 -31.60
N SER A 233 0.44 6.77 -32.87
CA SER A 233 0.12 8.07 -33.48
C SER A 233 -1.31 8.06 -34.00
N GLY A 234 -2.06 9.14 -33.77
CA GLY A 234 -3.44 9.24 -34.25
C GLY A 234 -4.17 10.42 -33.64
N VAL A 235 -5.40 10.63 -34.11
CA VAL A 235 -6.36 11.50 -33.44
C VAL A 235 -7.01 10.69 -32.32
N TRP A 236 -6.97 11.24 -31.11
CA TRP A 236 -7.45 10.59 -29.89
C TRP A 236 -8.68 11.31 -29.38
N GLU A 237 -9.71 10.54 -29.09
CA GLU A 237 -10.96 11.06 -28.54
C GLU A 237 -11.18 10.51 -27.13
N PRO A 238 -11.73 11.32 -26.20
CA PRO A 238 -12.07 10.86 -24.87
C PRO A 238 -12.96 9.62 -24.89
N TYR A 239 -12.67 8.69 -24.00
CA TYR A 239 -13.37 7.44 -23.80
C TYR A 239 -13.70 7.25 -22.31
N GLU A 240 -14.49 6.23 -21.98
CA GLU A 240 -14.84 5.91 -20.59
C GLU A 240 -13.67 5.26 -19.83
N ASP A 241 -13.68 5.37 -18.49
CA ASP A 241 -12.75 4.63 -17.63
C ASP A 241 -12.90 3.11 -17.91
N ILE A 242 -11.78 2.41 -18.10
CA ILE A 242 -11.76 0.97 -18.41
C ILE A 242 -11.23 0.19 -17.21
N GLU A 243 -11.80 -0.99 -16.97
CA GLU A 243 -11.22 -1.98 -16.08
C GLU A 243 -10.75 -3.21 -16.86
N TYR A 244 -9.45 -3.47 -16.82
CA TYR A 244 -8.89 -4.75 -17.27
C TYR A 244 -8.91 -5.73 -16.10
N ALA A 245 -9.73 -6.77 -16.20
CA ALA A 245 -9.83 -7.85 -15.24
C ALA A 245 -9.85 -9.20 -15.98
N SER A 246 -9.18 -10.21 -15.42
CA SER A 246 -9.21 -11.56 -15.96
C SER A 246 -8.87 -12.59 -14.89
N THR A 247 -9.32 -13.82 -15.07
CA THR A 247 -8.92 -14.97 -14.22
C THR A 247 -7.46 -15.37 -14.44
N ARG A 248 -6.81 -14.87 -15.49
CA ARG A 248 -5.40 -15.11 -15.79
C ARG A 248 -4.72 -13.85 -16.28
N VAL A 249 -3.66 -13.47 -15.55
CA VAL A 249 -2.82 -12.31 -15.83
C VAL A 249 -1.37 -12.78 -15.99
N ASP A 250 -0.76 -12.48 -17.14
CA ASP A 250 0.65 -12.74 -17.42
C ASP A 250 1.39 -11.38 -17.51
N ILE A 251 2.48 -11.22 -16.75
CA ILE A 251 3.20 -9.94 -16.61
C ILE A 251 4.65 -10.11 -17.04
N GLU A 252 5.13 -9.20 -17.88
CA GLU A 252 6.51 -9.20 -18.37
C GLU A 252 7.09 -7.79 -18.32
N ALA A 253 8.27 -7.64 -17.73
CA ALA A 253 9.02 -6.39 -17.73
C ALA A 253 10.12 -6.43 -18.79
N SER A 254 10.29 -5.31 -19.48
CA SER A 254 11.35 -5.05 -20.44
C SER A 254 12.12 -3.78 -20.06
N ASP A 255 13.14 -3.45 -20.84
CA ASP A 255 13.82 -2.16 -20.79
C ASP A 255 12.92 -0.98 -21.22
N LYS A 256 11.83 -1.26 -21.96
CA LYS A 256 10.87 -0.25 -22.44
C LYS A 256 9.71 0.00 -21.48
N GLY A 257 9.44 -0.92 -20.58
CA GLY A 257 8.28 -0.84 -19.70
C GLY A 257 7.71 -2.20 -19.34
N LEU A 258 6.45 -2.18 -18.94
CA LEU A 258 5.70 -3.34 -18.46
C LEU A 258 4.64 -3.75 -19.47
N GLU A 259 4.53 -5.05 -19.74
CA GLU A 259 3.48 -5.67 -20.52
C GLU A 259 2.63 -6.55 -19.60
N ILE A 260 1.32 -6.34 -19.59
CA ILE A 260 0.36 -7.09 -18.77
C ILE A 260 -0.72 -7.64 -19.70
N THR A 261 -0.71 -8.96 -19.87
CA THR A 261 -1.68 -9.66 -20.71
C THR A 261 -2.81 -10.23 -19.85
N TYR A 262 -4.03 -9.80 -20.13
CA TYR A 262 -5.27 -10.30 -19.52
C TYR A 262 -5.95 -11.27 -20.48
N ALA A 263 -6.12 -12.53 -20.08
CA ALA A 263 -6.80 -13.50 -20.93
C ALA A 263 -8.20 -13.00 -21.31
N TYR A 264 -8.50 -12.98 -22.62
CA TYR A 264 -9.76 -12.53 -23.22
C TYR A 264 -10.08 -11.02 -23.14
N ALA A 265 -9.31 -10.21 -22.41
CA ALA A 265 -9.49 -8.77 -22.35
C ALA A 265 -8.45 -8.01 -23.18
N GLY A 266 -7.22 -8.53 -23.29
CA GLY A 266 -6.14 -7.98 -24.11
C GLY A 266 -4.93 -7.55 -23.29
N THR A 267 -4.08 -6.72 -23.88
CA THR A 267 -2.76 -6.42 -23.32
C THR A 267 -2.64 -4.93 -23.01
N VAL A 268 -2.08 -4.64 -21.84
CA VAL A 268 -1.78 -3.28 -21.36
C VAL A 268 -0.26 -3.12 -21.26
N TYR A 269 0.25 -2.08 -21.92
CA TYR A 269 1.64 -1.65 -21.93
C TYR A 269 1.78 -0.39 -21.09
N ILE A 270 2.73 -0.36 -20.16
CA ILE A 270 2.95 0.78 -19.25
C ILE A 270 4.41 1.21 -19.31
N HIS A 271 4.65 2.50 -19.56
CA HIS A 271 5.99 3.09 -19.46
C HIS A 271 6.40 3.22 -17.98
N LEU A 272 7.56 2.67 -17.62
CA LEU A 272 8.12 2.76 -16.27
C LEU A 272 8.98 4.00 -16.07
#